data_AF-A0A2H0BFQ8-F1
#
_entry.id   AF-A0A2H0BFQ8-F1
#
_cell.length_a   1.000
_cell.length_b   1.000
_cell.length_c   1.000
_cell.angle_alpha   90.00
_cell.angle_beta   90.00
_cell.angle_gamma   90.00
#
_symmetry.space_group_name_H-M   'P 1'
#
loop_
_entity.id
_entity.type
_entity.pdbx_description
1 polymer ?
#
loop_
_entity_poly.entity_id
_entity_poly.type
_entity_poly.pdbx_seq_one_letter_code
_entity_poly.pdbx_strand_id
1 'polypeptide(L)'
;MSQRKNERSASSLPTYFEQREVMQSSRNFGETEAKKEEEVLASAERLQNISTHEAGHIIVARHFGAEVHGIEYELNDSFGSARVALDMRELTTTQKATVLTAGMASEYMLLGAEHIDYDGLGKDSMALHKLGIKTEEEFQDYLVLSRRILKESRKELEDVKNKLLELLTQAKDTLQFVGKIHGKTEVDNLIPHAKSS
;
A
#
# COMPACT_ATOMS: atom_id res chain seq x y z
N MET A 1 -4.66 46.86 -35.45
CA MET A 1 -5.58 47.02 -34.30
C MET A 1 -6.46 45.78 -34.24
N SER A 2 -6.73 45.08 -33.15
CA SER A 2 -6.21 45.07 -31.79
C SER A 2 -6.78 43.80 -31.12
N GLN A 3 -5.89 43.04 -30.48
CA GLN A 3 -6.04 42.28 -29.23
C GLN A 3 -7.16 41.23 -28.99
N ARG A 4 -6.65 39.99 -28.77
CA ARG A 4 -6.75 39.10 -27.57
C ARG A 4 -8.10 38.52 -27.11
N LYS A 5 -8.12 37.18 -26.97
CA LYS A 5 -8.17 36.34 -25.72
C LYS A 5 -8.43 34.89 -26.18
N ASN A 6 -7.54 33.90 -26.12
CA ASN A 6 -6.90 33.23 -24.98
C ASN A 6 -7.87 32.87 -23.85
N GLU A 7 -8.35 31.63 -23.82
CA GLU A 7 -8.66 30.92 -22.58
C GLU A 7 -8.55 29.40 -22.81
N ARG A 8 -7.62 28.82 -22.06
CA ARG A 8 -7.30 27.41 -21.97
C ARG A 8 -8.45 26.72 -21.23
N SER A 9 -9.09 25.73 -21.84
CA SER A 9 -9.91 24.78 -21.09
C SER A 9 -8.97 23.84 -20.35
N ALA A 10 -8.95 23.99 -19.03
CA ALA A 10 -8.34 23.03 -18.12
C ALA A 10 -9.08 21.68 -18.29
N SER A 11 -8.37 20.66 -18.76
CA SER A 11 -8.85 19.28 -18.64
C SER A 11 -8.74 18.89 -17.18
N SER A 12 -9.84 19.01 -16.45
CA SER A 12 -9.98 18.51 -15.09
C SER A 12 -9.71 17.00 -15.08
N LEU A 13 -8.77 16.57 -14.26
CA LEU A 13 -8.65 15.16 -13.89
C LEU A 13 -9.99 14.69 -13.30
N PRO A 14 -10.47 13.48 -13.62
CA PRO A 14 -11.72 12.96 -13.06
C PRO A 14 -11.61 12.93 -11.53
N THR A 15 -12.67 13.35 -10.84
CA THR A 15 -12.67 13.24 -9.38
C THR A 15 -12.78 11.78 -8.96
N TYR A 16 -12.23 11.46 -7.79
CA TYR A 16 -12.19 10.14 -7.15
C TYR A 16 -13.52 9.35 -7.15
N PHE A 17 -14.66 10.04 -7.32
CA PHE A 17 -15.99 9.45 -7.27
C PHE A 17 -16.56 8.99 -8.63
N GLU A 18 -15.95 9.34 -9.77
CA GLU A 18 -16.56 9.10 -11.10
C GLU A 18 -16.12 7.80 -11.81
N GLN A 19 -15.17 7.03 -11.27
CA GLN A 19 -14.59 5.89 -11.98
C GLN A 19 -15.31 4.53 -11.78
N ARG A 20 -16.43 4.47 -11.04
CA ARG A 20 -17.05 3.20 -10.63
C ARG A 20 -18.01 2.52 -11.64
N GLU A 21 -18.36 3.14 -12.76
CA GLU A 21 -19.49 2.62 -13.58
C GLU A 21 -19.15 1.93 -14.91
N VAL A 22 -17.88 1.79 -15.32
CA VAL A 22 -17.60 1.45 -16.75
C VAL A 22 -17.20 -0.01 -17.03
N MET A 23 -16.97 -0.89 -16.05
CA MET A 23 -16.39 -2.21 -16.34
C MET A 23 -17.31 -3.41 -16.04
N GLN A 24 -18.34 -3.63 -16.86
CA GLN A 24 -19.00 -4.95 -16.98
C GLN A 24 -19.56 -5.20 -18.39
N SER A 25 -18.84 -6.00 -19.20
CA SER A 25 -19.32 -7.03 -20.19
C SER A 25 -18.16 -7.28 -21.18
N SER A 26 -17.72 -8.48 -21.59
CA SER A 26 -18.37 -9.74 -22.02
C SER A 26 -17.26 -10.83 -22.15
N ARG A 27 -17.35 -12.07 -21.61
CA ARG A 27 -17.78 -13.38 -22.20
C ARG A 27 -17.04 -13.89 -23.45
N ASN A 28 -17.01 -15.21 -23.73
CA ASN A 28 -16.31 -16.33 -23.09
C ASN A 28 -15.97 -17.38 -24.20
N PHE A 29 -14.93 -18.22 -24.06
CA PHE A 29 -14.47 -19.40 -24.85
C PHE A 29 -13.21 -19.27 -25.76
N GLY A 30 -12.15 -18.71 -25.19
CA GLY A 30 -10.74 -19.11 -25.39
C GLY A 30 -9.94 -19.01 -24.06
N GLU A 31 -10.67 -18.86 -22.97
CA GLU A 31 -10.28 -18.05 -21.82
C GLU A 31 -9.75 -18.84 -20.62
N THR A 32 -9.66 -20.16 -20.65
CA THR A 32 -9.29 -20.91 -19.44
C THR A 32 -7.80 -20.88 -19.09
N GLU A 33 -6.90 -20.71 -20.06
CA GLU A 33 -5.47 -20.53 -19.78
C GLU A 33 -5.11 -19.06 -19.70
N ALA A 34 -5.61 -18.24 -20.64
CA ALA A 34 -5.44 -16.79 -20.58
C ALA A 34 -6.05 -16.15 -19.31
N LYS A 35 -7.23 -16.59 -18.83
CA LYS A 35 -7.76 -16.10 -17.54
C LYS A 35 -6.96 -16.62 -16.35
N LYS A 36 -6.41 -17.84 -16.40
CA LYS A 36 -5.56 -18.34 -15.33
C LYS A 36 -4.24 -17.56 -15.27
N GLU A 37 -3.65 -17.24 -16.41
CA GLU A 37 -2.46 -16.38 -16.48
C GLU A 37 -2.76 -14.94 -16.02
N GLU A 38 -3.89 -14.39 -16.43
CA GLU A 38 -4.36 -13.07 -16.01
C GLU A 38 -4.65 -13.02 -14.50
N GLU A 39 -5.28 -14.06 -13.93
CA GLU A 39 -5.52 -14.21 -12.48
C GLU A 39 -4.21 -14.39 -11.69
N VAL A 40 -3.24 -15.15 -12.23
CA VAL A 40 -1.92 -15.34 -11.60
C VAL A 40 -1.13 -14.03 -11.60
N LEU A 41 -1.12 -13.29 -12.71
CA LEU A 41 -0.46 -12.00 -12.84
C LEU A 41 -1.10 -10.95 -11.91
N ALA A 42 -2.43 -10.84 -11.92
CA ALA A 42 -3.16 -9.92 -11.04
C ALA A 42 -2.90 -10.23 -9.56
N SER A 43 -2.76 -11.52 -9.21
CA SER A 43 -2.47 -11.93 -7.86
C SER A 43 -1.00 -11.68 -7.46
N ALA A 44 -0.03 -11.80 -8.37
CA ALA A 44 1.36 -11.45 -8.12
C ALA A 44 1.55 -9.93 -7.97
N GLU A 45 0.90 -9.14 -8.84
CA GLU A 45 0.87 -7.68 -8.74
C GLU A 45 0.26 -7.23 -7.41
N ARG A 46 -0.83 -7.87 -6.98
CA ARG A 46 -1.45 -7.55 -5.69
C ARG A 46 -0.53 -7.82 -4.50
N LEU A 47 0.24 -8.91 -4.52
CA LEU A 47 1.24 -9.15 -3.47
C LEU A 47 2.37 -8.11 -3.49
N GLN A 48 2.78 -7.60 -4.67
CA GLN A 48 3.72 -6.49 -4.77
C GLN A 48 3.16 -5.21 -4.15
N ASN A 49 1.89 -4.89 -4.41
CA ASN A 49 1.25 -3.69 -3.86
C ASN A 49 1.17 -3.79 -2.33
N ILE A 50 0.65 -4.89 -1.80
CA ILE A 50 0.53 -5.12 -0.35
C ILE A 50 1.89 -5.07 0.33
N SER A 51 2.90 -5.79 -0.19
CA SER A 51 4.24 -5.78 0.40
C SER A 51 4.88 -4.40 0.36
N THR A 52 4.63 -3.61 -0.68
CA THR A 52 5.08 -2.22 -0.81
C THR A 52 4.39 -1.31 0.21
N HIS A 53 3.08 -1.44 0.35
CA HIS A 53 2.25 -0.67 1.26
C HIS A 53 2.68 -0.89 2.71
N GLU A 54 2.70 -2.15 3.16
CA GLU A 54 3.03 -2.51 4.52
C GLU A 54 4.49 -2.17 4.88
N ALA A 55 5.42 -2.31 3.92
CA ALA A 55 6.80 -1.88 4.12
C ALA A 55 6.89 -0.37 4.40
N GLY A 56 6.05 0.45 3.75
CA GLY A 56 5.96 1.88 4.00
C GLY A 56 5.62 2.18 5.46
N HIS A 57 4.58 1.54 5.99
CA HIS A 57 4.19 1.68 7.40
C HIS A 57 5.30 1.26 8.37
N ILE A 58 5.94 0.12 8.14
CA ILE A 58 7.03 -0.38 9.01
C ILE A 58 8.15 0.65 9.13
N ILE A 59 8.65 1.15 7.99
CA ILE A 59 9.79 2.06 7.96
C ILE A 59 9.47 3.36 8.69
N VAL A 60 8.32 3.97 8.39
CA VAL A 60 7.93 5.24 9.00
C VAL A 60 7.56 5.08 10.48
N ALA A 61 6.93 3.97 10.87
CA ALA A 61 6.65 3.68 12.27
C ALA A 61 7.94 3.55 13.08
N ARG A 62 8.92 2.78 12.58
CA ARG A 62 10.24 2.61 13.24
C ARG A 62 11.02 3.92 13.31
N HIS A 63 10.93 4.77 12.29
CA HIS A 63 11.54 6.11 12.32
C HIS A 63 11.05 6.93 13.53
N PHE A 64 9.78 6.78 13.92
CA PHE A 64 9.23 7.44 15.12
C PHE A 64 9.35 6.63 16.41
N GLY A 65 10.05 5.49 16.39
CA GLY A 65 10.25 4.64 17.56
C GLY A 65 9.02 3.83 17.97
N ALA A 66 8.03 3.66 17.08
CA ALA A 66 6.92 2.74 17.34
C ALA A 66 7.38 1.29 17.29
N GLU A 67 6.79 0.46 18.15
CA GLU A 67 7.04 -0.96 18.17
C GLU A 67 6.29 -1.64 17.01
N VAL A 68 6.99 -2.49 16.27
CA VAL A 68 6.41 -3.29 15.18
C VAL A 68 6.38 -4.73 15.66
N HIS A 69 5.21 -5.27 15.95
CA HIS A 69 5.11 -6.63 16.48
C HIS A 69 5.15 -7.69 15.38
N GLY A 70 4.72 -7.36 14.16
CA GLY A 70 4.70 -8.32 13.05
C GLY A 70 3.75 -7.93 11.93
N ILE A 71 3.49 -8.88 11.04
CA ILE A 71 2.48 -8.78 9.98
C ILE A 71 1.40 -9.82 10.23
N GLU A 72 0.16 -9.39 10.18
CA GLU A 72 -1.04 -10.22 10.13
C GLU A 72 -1.53 -10.26 8.69
N TYR A 73 -1.80 -11.45 8.14
CA TYR A 73 -2.28 -11.56 6.76
C TYR A 73 -3.39 -12.59 6.63
N GLU A 74 -4.31 -12.31 5.71
CA GLU A 74 -5.39 -13.18 5.30
C GLU A 74 -5.33 -13.33 3.78
N LEU A 75 -5.11 -14.54 3.33
CA LEU A 75 -5.07 -14.90 1.92
C LEU A 75 -6.25 -15.82 1.61
N ASN A 76 -6.89 -15.59 0.46
CA ASN A 76 -7.89 -16.45 -0.16
C ASN A 76 -7.61 -16.58 -1.67
N ASP A 77 -8.35 -17.46 -2.36
CA ASP A 77 -8.13 -17.80 -3.78
C ASP A 77 -8.17 -16.60 -4.75
N SER A 78 -8.77 -15.48 -4.34
CA SER A 78 -8.96 -14.29 -5.20
C SER A 78 -8.27 -13.03 -4.67
N PHE A 79 -8.01 -12.95 -3.36
CA PHE A 79 -7.56 -11.74 -2.69
C PHE A 79 -6.63 -12.04 -1.52
N GLY A 80 -5.55 -11.26 -1.41
CA GLY A 80 -4.74 -11.16 -0.21
C GLY A 80 -4.98 -9.84 0.49
N SER A 81 -4.91 -9.84 1.82
CA SER A 81 -4.69 -8.64 2.61
C SER A 81 -3.61 -8.93 3.64
N ALA A 82 -2.75 -7.95 3.88
CA ALA A 82 -1.85 -7.95 5.02
C ALA A 82 -2.08 -6.67 5.83
N ARG A 83 -1.59 -6.67 7.05
CA ARG A 83 -1.56 -5.51 7.92
C ARG A 83 -0.40 -5.63 8.88
N VAL A 84 0.37 -4.57 9.03
CA VAL A 84 1.39 -4.51 10.07
C VAL A 84 0.72 -4.28 11.44
N ALA A 85 1.05 -5.14 12.39
CA ALA A 85 0.70 -4.98 13.80
C ALA A 85 1.67 -3.99 14.45
N LEU A 86 1.25 -2.72 14.56
CA LEU A 86 2.02 -1.61 15.11
C LEU A 86 1.45 -1.15 16.45
N ASP A 87 2.32 -0.86 17.42
CA ASP A 87 1.95 -0.05 18.59
C ASP A 87 2.31 1.41 18.36
N MET A 88 1.28 2.21 18.10
CA MET A 88 1.42 3.65 17.89
C MET A 88 0.91 4.48 19.08
N ARG A 89 0.59 3.89 20.24
CA ARG A 89 -0.10 4.61 21.33
C ARG A 89 0.62 5.89 21.75
N GLU A 90 1.94 5.80 21.91
CA GLU A 90 2.83 6.90 22.34
C GLU A 90 3.14 7.91 21.23
N LEU A 91 2.75 7.65 19.98
CA LEU A 91 2.98 8.58 18.87
C LEU A 91 2.01 9.77 18.93
N THR A 92 2.50 10.96 18.56
CA THR A 92 1.66 12.16 18.36
C THR A 92 0.72 11.98 17.17
N THR A 93 -0.33 12.81 17.08
CA THR A 93 -1.26 12.79 15.94
C THR A 93 -0.54 12.96 14.60
N THR A 94 0.42 13.88 14.53
CA THR A 94 1.25 14.11 13.33
C THR A 94 2.04 12.85 12.95
N GLN A 95 2.68 12.20 13.92
CA GLN A 95 3.45 10.98 13.67
C GLN A 95 2.53 9.84 13.21
N LYS A 96 1.38 9.66 13.86
CA LYS A 96 0.36 8.67 13.45
C LYS A 96 -0.13 8.92 12.02
N ALA A 97 -0.45 10.16 11.67
CA ALA A 97 -0.88 10.51 10.32
C ALA A 97 0.22 10.30 9.27
N THR A 98 1.48 10.55 9.64
CA THR A 98 2.64 10.25 8.78
C THR A 98 2.77 8.74 8.59
N VAL A 99 2.69 7.93 9.64
CA VAL A 99 2.69 6.46 9.50
C VAL A 99 1.56 5.98 8.60
N LEU A 100 0.33 6.47 8.79
CA LEU A 100 -0.84 6.06 8.00
C LEU A 100 -0.78 6.50 6.53
N THR A 101 -0.06 7.57 6.19
CA THR A 101 0.15 7.95 4.78
C THR A 101 1.34 7.22 4.13
N ALA A 102 2.12 6.48 4.92
CA ALA A 102 3.35 5.85 4.45
C ALA A 102 3.14 4.71 3.46
N GLY A 103 2.03 3.96 3.55
CA GLY A 103 1.74 2.86 2.61
C GLY A 103 1.52 3.38 1.20
N MET A 104 0.69 4.40 1.04
CA MET A 104 0.51 5.05 -0.26
C MET A 104 1.79 5.77 -0.72
N ALA A 105 2.54 6.37 0.21
CA ALA A 105 3.83 7.00 -0.10
C ALA A 105 4.84 6.03 -0.73
N SER A 106 4.95 4.82 -0.20
CA SER A 106 5.86 3.79 -0.71
C SER A 106 5.38 3.25 -2.07
N GLU A 107 4.08 3.05 -2.27
CA GLU A 107 3.50 2.65 -3.56
C GLU A 107 3.85 3.65 -4.67
N TYR A 108 3.57 4.94 -4.45
CA TYR A 108 3.94 6.01 -5.38
C TYR A 108 5.45 6.03 -5.71
N MET A 109 6.29 5.70 -4.72
CA MET A 109 7.75 5.75 -4.86
C MET A 109 8.36 4.52 -5.54
N LEU A 110 7.70 3.36 -5.47
CA LEU A 110 8.26 2.08 -5.91
C LEU A 110 7.58 1.52 -7.14
N LEU A 111 6.27 1.75 -7.28
CA LEU A 111 5.44 1.14 -8.31
C LEU A 111 4.94 2.18 -9.30
N GLY A 112 4.63 3.40 -8.84
CA GLY A 112 4.01 4.44 -9.66
C GLY A 112 2.59 4.75 -9.19
N ALA A 113 1.96 5.76 -9.80
CA ALA A 113 0.61 6.21 -9.41
C ALA A 113 -0.49 5.23 -9.83
N GLU A 114 -0.22 4.44 -10.86
CA GLU A 114 -1.11 3.45 -11.47
C GLU A 114 -1.30 2.18 -10.62
N HIS A 115 -0.42 1.93 -9.65
CA HIS A 115 -0.38 0.70 -8.84
C HIS A 115 -0.74 0.92 -7.36
N ILE A 116 -1.45 2.00 -7.04
CA ILE A 116 -1.90 2.29 -5.67
C ILE A 116 -2.92 1.25 -5.21
N ASP A 117 -2.73 0.67 -4.02
CA ASP A 117 -3.70 -0.24 -3.44
C ASP A 117 -4.87 0.53 -2.83
N TYR A 118 -5.93 0.71 -3.63
CA TYR A 118 -7.15 1.37 -3.19
C TYR A 118 -7.90 0.60 -2.09
N ASP A 119 -7.71 -0.71 -1.96
CA ASP A 119 -8.35 -1.51 -0.91
C ASP A 119 -7.66 -1.28 0.45
N GLY A 120 -6.32 -1.19 0.46
CA GLY A 120 -5.51 -0.80 1.63
C GLY A 120 -5.80 0.64 2.07
N LEU A 121 -5.89 1.55 1.09
CA LEU A 121 -6.18 2.98 1.28
C LEU A 121 -7.48 3.23 2.09
N GLY A 122 -8.49 2.38 1.93
CA GLY A 122 -9.76 2.52 2.64
C GLY A 122 -9.61 2.47 4.16
N LYS A 123 -8.73 1.61 4.68
CA LYS A 123 -8.51 1.47 6.13
C LYS A 123 -7.71 2.64 6.70
N ASP A 124 -6.69 3.09 5.98
CA ASP A 124 -5.85 4.23 6.39
C ASP A 124 -6.61 5.55 6.33
N SER A 125 -7.40 5.76 5.27
CA SER A 125 -8.26 6.95 5.13
C SER A 125 -9.24 7.04 6.30
N MET A 126 -9.87 5.92 6.69
CA MET A 126 -10.74 5.89 7.87
C MET A 126 -9.98 6.19 9.17
N ALA A 127 -8.74 5.71 9.32
CA ALA A 127 -7.91 5.97 10.48
C ALA A 127 -7.48 7.45 10.56
N LEU A 128 -7.07 8.03 9.43
CA LEU A 128 -6.73 9.45 9.30
C LEU A 128 -7.92 10.36 9.65
N HIS A 129 -9.11 10.04 9.15
CA HIS A 129 -10.32 10.79 9.50
C HIS A 129 -10.61 10.74 11.01
N LYS A 130 -10.40 9.59 11.67
CA LYS A 130 -10.54 9.45 13.14
C LYS A 130 -9.49 10.25 13.91
N LEU A 131 -8.33 10.51 13.32
CA LEU A 131 -7.29 11.38 13.89
C LEU A 131 -7.60 12.88 13.70
N GLY A 132 -8.69 13.22 13.00
CA GLY A 132 -9.09 14.58 12.73
C GLY A 132 -8.54 15.17 11.44
N ILE A 133 -7.84 14.37 10.62
CA ILE A 133 -7.33 14.79 9.31
C ILE A 133 -8.49 14.72 8.31
N LYS A 134 -8.90 15.86 7.76
CA LYS A 134 -10.16 15.97 7.00
C LYS A 134 -10.00 16.58 5.62
N THR A 135 -8.89 17.26 5.38
CA THR A 135 -8.65 17.94 4.10
C THR A 135 -7.60 17.22 3.27
N GLU A 136 -7.71 17.37 1.95
CA GLU A 136 -6.70 16.89 1.00
C GLU A 136 -5.35 17.56 1.26
N GLU A 137 -5.33 18.85 1.63
CA GLU A 137 -4.10 19.59 1.92
C GLU A 137 -3.35 18.98 3.12
N GLU A 138 -4.03 18.72 4.23
CA GLU A 138 -3.43 18.06 5.40
C GLU A 138 -2.91 16.65 5.04
N PHE A 139 -3.67 15.90 4.24
CA PHE A 139 -3.26 14.58 3.77
C PHE A 139 -1.97 14.65 2.94
N GLN A 140 -1.87 15.61 2.01
CA GLN A 140 -0.69 15.82 1.18
C GLN A 140 0.53 16.24 2.02
N ASP A 141 0.36 17.03 3.08
CA ASP A 141 1.45 17.40 3.99
C ASP A 141 2.08 16.17 4.66
N TYR A 142 1.26 15.25 5.17
CA TYR A 142 1.76 14.01 5.76
C TYR A 142 2.35 13.07 4.71
N LEU A 143 1.76 13.01 3.51
CA LEU A 143 2.31 12.23 2.40
C LEU A 143 3.72 12.70 2.02
N VAL A 144 3.94 14.02 1.94
CA VAL A 144 5.27 14.62 1.69
C VAL A 144 6.26 14.24 2.78
N LEU A 145 5.85 14.31 4.05
CA LEU A 145 6.69 13.94 5.18
C LEU A 145 7.07 12.44 5.15
N SER A 146 6.11 11.56 4.88
CA SER A 146 6.33 10.12 4.72
C SER A 146 7.31 9.83 3.60
N ARG A 147 7.13 10.46 2.43
CA ARG A 147 8.06 10.31 1.30
C ARG A 147 9.48 10.76 1.63
N ARG A 148 9.65 11.79 2.45
CA ARG A 148 10.99 12.23 2.89
C ARG A 148 11.68 11.13 3.71
N ILE A 149 11.00 10.60 4.72
CA ILE A 149 11.51 9.52 5.59
C ILE A 149 11.84 8.27 4.76
N LEU A 150 10.92 7.88 3.85
CA LEU A 150 11.09 6.71 3.00
C LEU A 150 12.25 6.87 1.99
N LYS A 151 12.51 8.10 1.50
CA LYS A 151 13.67 8.37 0.63
C LYS A 151 14.99 8.24 1.40
N GLU A 152 15.03 8.73 2.62
CA GLU A 152 16.21 8.60 3.50
C GLU A 152 16.49 7.12 3.86
N SER A 153 15.43 6.31 3.94
CA SER A 153 15.49 4.89 4.30
C SER A 153 15.31 3.96 3.09
N ARG A 154 15.65 4.41 1.87
CA ARG A 154 15.25 3.74 0.61
C ARG A 154 15.71 2.28 0.52
N LYS A 155 16.97 2.00 0.88
CA LYS A 155 17.51 0.64 0.85
C LYS A 155 16.78 -0.28 1.83
N GLU A 156 16.53 0.21 3.05
CA GLU A 156 15.81 -0.55 4.07
C GLU A 156 14.37 -0.82 3.66
N LEU A 157 13.70 0.15 3.04
CA LEU A 157 12.36 -0.02 2.46
C LEU A 157 12.33 -1.14 1.41
N GLU A 158 13.28 -1.16 0.47
CA GLU A 158 13.35 -2.21 -0.54
C GLU A 158 13.64 -3.59 0.08
N ASP A 159 14.53 -3.65 1.06
CA ASP A 159 14.86 -4.90 1.78
C ASP A 159 13.63 -5.45 2.54
N VAL A 160 12.91 -4.59 3.26
CA VAL A 160 11.66 -4.96 3.97
C VAL A 160 10.58 -5.41 2.99
N LYS A 161 10.37 -4.65 1.90
CA LYS A 161 9.41 -5.00 0.84
C LYS A 161 9.68 -6.38 0.29
N ASN A 162 10.92 -6.67 -0.10
CA ASN A 162 11.29 -7.93 -0.73
C ASN A 162 11.07 -9.13 0.21
N LYS A 163 11.37 -8.97 1.50
CA LYS A 163 11.11 -10.01 2.50
C LYS A 163 9.62 -10.22 2.78
N LEU A 164 8.84 -9.15 2.82
CA LEU A 164 7.37 -9.25 2.92
C LEU A 164 6.79 -9.97 1.72
N LEU A 165 7.24 -9.62 0.52
CA LEU A 165 6.83 -10.28 -0.71
C LEU A 165 7.16 -11.78 -0.69
N GLU A 166 8.37 -12.15 -0.29
CA GLU A 166 8.79 -13.54 -0.17
C GLU A 166 7.86 -14.31 0.80
N LEU A 167 7.62 -13.75 1.99
CA LEU A 167 6.72 -14.33 2.98
C LEU A 167 5.30 -14.51 2.44
N LEU A 168 4.74 -13.47 1.81
CA LEU A 168 3.38 -13.51 1.29
C LEU A 168 3.27 -14.48 0.10
N THR A 169 4.32 -14.60 -0.71
CA THR A 169 4.39 -15.57 -1.82
C THR A 169 4.40 -17.00 -1.29
N GLN A 170 5.24 -17.30 -0.29
CA GLN A 170 5.27 -18.62 0.36
C GLN A 170 3.92 -18.96 1.01
N ALA A 171 3.30 -17.99 1.68
CA ALA A 171 1.96 -18.16 2.25
C ALA A 171 0.92 -18.43 1.15
N LYS A 172 0.98 -17.73 0.02
CA LYS A 172 0.09 -17.96 -1.13
C LYS A 172 0.31 -19.33 -1.78
N ASP A 173 1.55 -19.78 -1.90
CA ASP A 173 1.84 -21.12 -2.44
C ASP A 173 1.26 -22.22 -1.54
N THR A 174 1.29 -21.99 -0.22
CA THR A 174 0.63 -22.88 0.75
C THR A 174 -0.90 -22.87 0.57
N LEU A 175 -1.48 -21.73 0.19
CA LEU A 175 -2.94 -21.58 0.02
C LEU A 175 -3.51 -22.51 -1.04
N GLN A 176 -2.75 -22.81 -2.10
CA GLN A 176 -3.13 -23.72 -3.18
C GLN A 176 -3.54 -25.12 -2.67
N PHE A 177 -3.19 -25.47 -1.42
CA PHE A 177 -3.50 -26.77 -0.81
C PHE A 177 -4.62 -26.72 0.25
N VAL A 178 -4.97 -25.55 0.79
CA VAL A 178 -5.85 -25.41 1.97
C VAL A 178 -7.02 -24.42 1.79
N GLY A 179 -7.08 -23.67 0.69
CA GLY A 179 -8.20 -22.80 0.30
C GLY A 179 -8.36 -21.50 1.11
N LYS A 180 -7.81 -21.41 2.33
CA LYS A 180 -7.69 -20.16 3.09
C LYS A 180 -6.55 -20.22 4.10
N ILE A 181 -5.79 -19.14 4.23
CA ILE A 181 -4.73 -19.01 5.23
C ILE A 181 -4.91 -17.71 6.01
N HIS A 182 -4.82 -17.82 7.33
CA HIS A 182 -4.55 -16.69 8.21
C HIS A 182 -3.20 -16.94 8.86
N GLY A 183 -2.32 -15.95 8.81
CA GLY A 183 -1.01 -16.05 9.40
C GLY A 183 -0.63 -14.80 10.18
N LYS A 184 0.29 -15.00 11.13
CA LYS A 184 0.96 -13.92 11.85
C LYS A 184 2.44 -14.24 11.91
N THR A 185 3.27 -13.29 11.51
CA THR A 185 4.72 -13.43 11.55
C THR A 185 5.33 -12.25 12.28
N GLU A 186 6.22 -12.54 13.23
CA GLU A 186 6.94 -11.51 14.00
C GLU A 186 7.92 -10.72 13.13
N VAL A 187 8.07 -9.42 13.41
CA VAL A 187 8.89 -8.52 12.59
C VAL A 187 10.39 -8.85 12.65
N ASP A 188 10.84 -9.49 13.72
CA ASP A 188 12.25 -9.85 13.90
C ASP A 188 12.74 -10.86 12.85
N ASN A 189 11.81 -11.59 12.22
CA ASN A 189 12.10 -12.44 11.06
C ASN A 189 12.16 -11.65 9.74
N LEU A 190 11.62 -10.44 9.72
CA LEU A 190 11.47 -9.58 8.54
C LEU A 190 12.57 -8.52 8.41
N ILE A 191 13.23 -8.15 9.50
CA ILE A 191 14.25 -7.11 9.49
C ILE A 191 15.51 -7.70 10.08
N PRO A 192 16.62 -7.86 9.31
CA PRO A 192 17.86 -8.27 9.94
C PRO A 192 18.23 -7.15 10.90
N HIS A 193 18.35 -7.45 12.20
CA HIS A 193 18.76 -6.45 13.18
C HIS A 193 20.01 -5.74 12.65
N ALA A 194 19.88 -4.45 12.32
CA ALA A 194 21.03 -3.58 12.20
C ALA A 194 21.66 -3.62 13.59
N LYS A 195 22.72 -4.40 13.75
CA LYS A 195 23.49 -4.44 14.99
C LYS A 195 23.85 -2.99 15.31
N SER A 196 23.23 -2.44 16.35
CA SER A 196 23.63 -1.19 16.96
C SER A 196 25.12 -1.33 17.23
N SER A 197 25.93 -0.65 16.44
CA SER A 197 27.37 -0.52 16.67
C SER A 197 27.61 0.63 17.63
#